data_AF-A0A2S9YJV9-F1
#
_entry.id   AF-A0A2S9YJV9-F1
#
_cell.length_a   1.000
_cell.length_b   1.000
_cell.length_c   1.000
_cell.angle_alpha   90.00
_cell.angle_beta   90.00
_cell.angle_gamma   90.00
#
_symmetry.space_group_name_H-M   'P 1'
#
loop_
_entity.id
_entity.type
_entity.pdbx_description
1 polymer ?
#
loop_
_entity_poly.entity_id
_entity_poly.type
_entity_poly.pdbx_seq_one_letter_code
_entity_poly.pdbx_strand_id
1 'polypeptide(L)'
;MPEGPPEPASEDASEDASEDASEDATATEPRPQPHAMVRVIRPNGAVILLGLLCALAVVESIAAFLEYRERLDEHDWDAVGRALAEHTDEPVIVASEWLGPSARMHLAQTRSWDSLAYPDLRSFPRFWLLTHARERPWHAAMRAELEELPRPELLAIHHIGELTLREYHQDVGVERFSLLDSIREVRTARGRCTGSHGQWRCKDGRVALQTVEVDYRPRRCLAVELDDGVMAEVELGEVELGDRIRGHVGFGDFNARLRADPSARLELMIDGAVVGRWVFSDDQGWAAFAIATPPGRHELGLRVGTSVAGTWQRSGHEPSPTDSLCVELRGFDEGGRQP
;
A
#
# COMPACT_ATOMS: atom_id res chain seq x y z
N MET A 1 -1.35 -14.96 -40.82
CA MET A 1 -0.89 -16.03 -39.92
C MET A 1 0.49 -15.63 -39.44
N PRO A 2 0.67 -15.14 -38.20
CA PRO A 2 1.99 -14.83 -37.68
C PRO A 2 2.55 -16.01 -36.89
N GLU A 3 3.84 -16.25 -37.10
CA GLU A 3 4.66 -17.30 -36.50
C GLU A 3 4.74 -17.17 -34.98
N GLY A 4 4.59 -18.30 -34.28
CA GLY A 4 4.64 -18.38 -32.83
C GLY A 4 6.05 -18.34 -32.26
N PRO A 5 6.21 -17.99 -30.98
CA PRO A 5 7.52 -17.87 -30.33
C PRO A 5 8.15 -19.25 -30.04
N PRO A 6 9.49 -19.34 -30.00
CA PRO A 6 10.22 -20.59 -29.81
C PRO A 6 10.20 -21.08 -28.36
N GLU A 7 10.15 -22.41 -28.22
CA GLU A 7 10.25 -23.21 -27.00
C GLU A 7 11.62 -23.05 -26.30
N PRO A 8 11.68 -22.96 -24.95
CA PRO A 8 12.94 -23.07 -24.24
C PRO A 8 13.38 -24.53 -24.11
N ALA A 9 14.65 -24.77 -24.46
CA ALA A 9 15.33 -26.05 -24.40
C ALA A 9 15.53 -26.56 -22.97
N SER A 10 15.29 -27.86 -22.79
CA SER A 10 15.62 -28.65 -21.61
C SER A 10 17.12 -28.90 -21.50
N GLU A 11 17.75 -28.41 -20.43
CA GLU A 11 19.11 -28.81 -20.05
C GLU A 11 19.03 -30.01 -19.07
N ASP A 12 19.09 -31.21 -19.65
CA ASP A 12 19.60 -32.40 -18.99
C ASP A 12 21.13 -32.38 -19.12
N ALA A 13 21.84 -32.43 -18.00
CA ALA A 13 23.28 -32.70 -17.97
C ALA A 13 23.60 -33.62 -16.79
N SER A 14 23.54 -34.92 -17.09
CA SER A 14 24.22 -36.02 -16.43
C SER A 14 25.68 -36.10 -16.87
N GLU A 15 26.62 -36.33 -15.94
CA GLU A 15 27.92 -37.03 -16.13
C GLU A 15 28.63 -37.06 -14.75
N ASP A 16 28.62 -38.16 -14.00
CA ASP A 16 29.47 -39.37 -14.11
C ASP A 16 30.97 -39.10 -14.23
N ALA A 17 31.70 -39.44 -13.15
CA ALA A 17 33.12 -39.80 -13.18
C ALA A 17 33.40 -40.81 -12.05
N SER A 18 33.33 -42.10 -12.42
CA SER A 18 34.27 -43.15 -11.97
C SER A 18 35.71 -42.70 -12.30
N GLU A 19 36.80 -43.15 -11.70
CA GLU A 19 37.27 -44.48 -11.33
C GLU A 19 38.67 -44.24 -10.73
N ASP A 20 39.08 -44.93 -9.66
CA ASP A 20 40.29 -45.75 -9.76
C ASP A 20 40.57 -46.56 -8.50
N ALA A 21 40.97 -47.79 -8.77
CA ALA A 21 41.24 -48.88 -7.86
C ALA A 21 42.64 -48.80 -7.23
N SER A 22 42.78 -49.42 -6.05
CA SER A 22 43.93 -50.29 -5.76
C SER A 22 43.62 -51.18 -4.56
N GLU A 23 43.59 -52.47 -4.85
CA GLU A 23 43.66 -53.59 -3.92
C GLU A 23 44.88 -53.47 -3.01
N ASP A 24 44.70 -53.73 -1.71
CA ASP A 24 45.73 -54.43 -0.94
C ASP A 24 45.07 -55.36 0.07
N ALA A 25 45.10 -56.65 -0.25
CA ALA A 25 44.54 -57.73 0.54
C ALA A 25 45.49 -58.09 1.69
N THR A 26 45.20 -57.58 2.89
CA THR A 26 45.83 -58.06 4.13
C THR A 26 44.78 -58.69 5.03
N ALA A 27 44.85 -60.02 5.16
CA ALA A 27 44.09 -60.82 6.10
C ALA A 27 44.33 -60.29 7.52
N THR A 28 43.38 -59.51 8.04
CA THR A 28 43.40 -59.00 9.42
C THR A 28 42.51 -59.91 10.26
N GLU A 29 43.12 -60.47 11.31
CA GLU A 29 42.48 -61.30 12.34
C GLU A 29 41.14 -60.71 12.82
N PRO A 30 40.16 -61.55 13.21
CA PRO A 30 38.90 -61.09 13.77
C PRO A 30 39.15 -60.31 15.07
N ARG A 31 39.22 -58.98 14.97
CA ARG A 31 39.21 -58.09 16.13
C ARG A 31 37.89 -58.31 16.88
N PRO A 32 37.94 -58.47 18.21
CA PRO A 32 36.74 -58.60 19.03
C PRO A 32 35.83 -57.41 18.77
N GLN A 33 34.59 -57.67 18.34
CA GLN A 33 33.59 -56.62 18.17
C GLN A 33 33.46 -55.87 19.50
N PRO A 34 33.84 -54.58 19.57
CA PRO A 34 33.56 -53.81 20.76
C PRO A 34 32.04 -53.74 20.86
N HIS A 35 31.47 -54.35 21.90
CA HIS A 35 30.09 -54.16 22.27
C HIS A 35 29.83 -52.65 22.23
N ALA A 36 29.02 -52.21 21.25
CA ALA A 36 28.68 -50.82 21.08
C ALA A 36 28.01 -50.37 22.38
N MET A 37 28.79 -49.72 23.25
CA MET A 37 28.26 -49.08 24.44
C MET A 37 27.26 -48.05 23.93
N VAL A 38 25.98 -48.39 24.04
CA VAL A 38 24.86 -47.47 23.89
C VAL A 38 25.08 -46.38 24.92
N ARG A 39 25.78 -45.32 24.54
CA ARG A 39 25.90 -44.11 25.34
C ARG A 39 24.49 -43.57 25.41
N VAL A 40 23.84 -43.81 26.54
CA VAL A 40 22.60 -43.14 26.91
C VAL A 40 22.95 -41.65 26.99
N ILE A 41 22.66 -40.93 25.91
CA ILE A 41 22.78 -39.48 25.85
C ILE A 41 21.74 -38.98 26.85
N ARG A 42 22.19 -38.58 28.05
CA ARG A 42 21.32 -37.85 28.98
C ARG A 42 20.95 -36.55 28.27
N PRO A 43 19.67 -36.28 28.03
CA PRO A 43 19.27 -35.04 27.38
C PRO A 43 19.78 -33.89 28.25
N ASN A 44 20.66 -33.07 27.67
CA ASN A 44 21.10 -31.85 28.31
C ASN A 44 19.86 -30.97 28.53
N GLY A 45 19.76 -30.31 29.68
CA GLY A 45 18.59 -29.46 30.00
C GLY A 45 18.27 -28.44 28.90
N ALA A 46 19.27 -28.00 28.13
CA ALA A 46 19.12 -27.14 26.96
C ALA A 46 18.24 -27.76 25.84
N VAL A 47 18.36 -29.07 25.58
CA VAL A 47 17.56 -29.77 24.55
C VAL A 47 16.10 -29.83 24.98
N ILE A 48 15.84 -30.07 26.26
CA ILE A 48 14.48 -30.08 26.82
C ILE A 48 13.86 -28.68 26.73
N LEU A 49 14.60 -27.64 27.11
CA LEU A 49 14.12 -26.26 27.04
C LEU A 49 13.81 -25.84 25.60
N LEU A 50 14.68 -26.17 24.64
CA LEU A 50 14.44 -25.90 23.22
C LEU A 50 13.19 -26.64 22.73
N GLY A 51 13.02 -27.92 23.09
CA GLY A 51 11.83 -28.69 22.76
C GLY A 51 10.54 -28.07 23.31
N LEU A 52 10.57 -27.56 24.54
CA LEU A 52 9.43 -26.86 25.14
C LEU A 52 9.13 -25.53 24.45
N LEU A 53 10.14 -24.75 24.07
CA LEU A 53 9.96 -23.51 23.31
C LEU A 53 9.37 -23.79 21.92
N CYS A 54 9.85 -24.82 21.23
CA CYS A 54 9.28 -25.25 19.95
C CYS A 54 7.82 -25.70 20.11
N ALA A 55 7.50 -26.47 21.15
CA ALA A 55 6.13 -26.91 21.42
C ALA A 55 5.21 -25.71 21.72
N LEU A 56 5.65 -24.75 22.53
CA LEU A 56 4.91 -23.52 22.80
C LEU A 56 4.66 -22.74 21.50
N ALA A 57 5.69 -22.53 20.68
CA ALA A 57 5.56 -21.84 19.40
C ALA A 57 4.56 -22.53 18.45
N VAL A 58 4.53 -23.87 18.42
CA VAL A 58 3.54 -24.64 17.65
C VAL A 58 2.14 -24.45 18.21
N VAL A 59 1.96 -24.51 19.53
CA VAL A 59 0.65 -24.29 20.17
C VAL A 59 0.14 -22.88 19.90
N GLU A 60 1.00 -21.86 20.02
CA GLU A 60 0.66 -20.47 19.70
C GLU A 60 0.32 -20.29 18.22
N SER A 61 1.07 -20.94 17.32
CA SER A 61 0.78 -20.91 15.88
C SER A 61 -0.55 -21.56 15.54
N ILE A 62 -0.86 -22.70 16.16
CA ILE A 62 -2.14 -23.39 15.98
C ILE A 62 -3.28 -22.56 16.58
N ALA A 63 -3.10 -22.00 17.78
CA ALA A 63 -4.10 -21.15 18.41
C ALA A 63 -4.39 -19.90 17.56
N ALA A 64 -3.34 -19.23 17.05
CA ALA A 64 -3.47 -18.10 16.14
C ALA A 64 -4.15 -18.51 14.82
N PHE A 65 -3.82 -19.68 14.28
CA PHE A 65 -4.42 -20.19 13.04
C PHE A 65 -5.89 -20.57 13.22
N LEU A 66 -6.26 -21.20 14.34
CA LEU A 66 -7.65 -21.55 14.66
C LEU A 66 -8.47 -20.28 14.95
N GLU A 67 -7.89 -19.33 15.69
CA GLU A 67 -8.47 -18.00 15.87
C GLU A 67 -8.71 -17.28 14.53
N TYR A 68 -7.82 -17.50 13.55
CA TYR A 68 -7.93 -16.92 12.21
C TYR A 68 -8.97 -17.61 11.31
N ARG A 69 -9.11 -18.95 11.35
CA ARG A 69 -9.99 -19.70 10.43
C ARG A 69 -11.41 -19.98 10.93
N GLU A 70 -11.66 -20.02 12.23
CA GLU A 70 -12.94 -20.54 12.75
C GLU A 70 -14.01 -19.49 13.06
N ARG A 71 -13.83 -18.20 12.74
CA ARG A 71 -14.75 -17.16 13.24
C ARG A 71 -15.72 -16.55 12.25
N LEU A 72 -15.49 -16.67 10.94
CA LEU A 72 -16.33 -16.00 9.94
C LEU A 72 -17.00 -17.03 9.05
N ASP A 73 -18.31 -17.20 9.24
CA ASP A 73 -19.12 -18.07 8.40
C ASP A 73 -19.47 -17.36 7.08
N GLU A 74 -19.68 -18.12 6.01
CA GLU A 74 -20.20 -17.62 4.74
C GLU A 74 -21.56 -16.93 4.95
N HIS A 75 -22.35 -17.41 5.92
CA HIS A 75 -23.60 -16.77 6.33
C HIS A 75 -23.42 -15.33 6.83
N ASP A 76 -22.33 -15.03 7.54
CA ASP A 76 -22.06 -13.70 8.06
C ASP A 76 -21.76 -12.74 6.90
N TRP A 77 -20.97 -13.19 5.92
CA TRP A 77 -20.68 -12.42 4.72
C TRP A 77 -21.92 -12.15 3.88
N ASP A 78 -22.78 -13.16 3.68
CA ASP A 78 -24.05 -13.00 2.99
C ASP A 78 -24.97 -12.01 3.70
N ALA A 79 -24.99 -12.03 5.03
CA ALA A 79 -25.77 -11.09 5.84
C ALA A 79 -25.24 -9.66 5.74
N VAL A 80 -23.91 -9.47 5.75
CA VAL A 80 -23.29 -8.15 5.49
C VAL A 80 -23.62 -7.68 4.07
N GLY A 81 -23.50 -8.56 3.07
CA GLY A 81 -23.85 -8.25 1.68
C GLY A 81 -25.30 -7.81 1.51
N ARG A 82 -26.25 -8.46 2.20
CA ARG A 82 -27.66 -8.04 2.22
C ARG A 82 -27.86 -6.67 2.87
N ALA A 83 -27.18 -6.40 3.99
CA ALA A 83 -27.26 -5.10 4.66
C ALA A 83 -26.74 -3.96 3.77
N LEU A 84 -25.72 -4.23 2.96
CA LEU A 84 -25.10 -3.25 2.04
C LEU A 84 -25.77 -3.18 0.66
N ALA A 85 -26.76 -4.02 0.38
CA ALA A 85 -27.35 -4.12 -0.96
C ALA A 85 -28.10 -2.84 -1.38
N GLU A 86 -28.63 -2.08 -0.42
CA GLU A 86 -29.33 -0.82 -0.65
C GLU A 86 -28.38 0.41 -0.65
N HIS A 87 -27.09 0.20 -0.37
CA HIS A 87 -26.08 1.24 -0.14
C HIS A 87 -24.86 1.10 -1.07
N THR A 88 -25.10 0.88 -2.37
CA THR A 88 -24.02 0.58 -3.33
C THR A 88 -23.08 1.74 -3.63
N ASP A 89 -23.52 2.97 -3.35
CA ASP A 89 -22.78 4.19 -3.66
C ASP A 89 -21.95 4.71 -2.46
N GLU A 90 -22.07 4.07 -1.30
CA GLU A 90 -21.34 4.42 -0.08
C GLU A 90 -20.14 3.48 0.10
N PRO A 91 -18.92 3.98 0.33
CA PRO A 91 -17.75 3.11 0.47
C PRO A 91 -17.81 2.29 1.76
N VAL A 92 -17.25 1.08 1.68
CA VAL A 92 -17.17 0.12 2.78
C VAL A 92 -15.71 -0.06 3.16
N ILE A 93 -15.31 0.67 4.19
CA ILE A 93 -13.95 0.70 4.69
C ILE A 93 -13.75 -0.46 5.66
N VAL A 94 -12.75 -1.28 5.40
CA VAL A 94 -12.41 -2.42 6.27
C VAL A 94 -11.34 -1.96 7.26
N ALA A 95 -11.72 -1.73 8.52
CA ALA A 95 -10.78 -1.23 9.53
C ALA A 95 -9.81 -2.32 10.00
N SER A 96 -10.30 -3.56 10.11
CA SER A 96 -9.49 -4.72 10.49
C SER A 96 -8.58 -5.10 9.31
N GLU A 97 -7.30 -4.74 9.34
CA GLU A 97 -6.40 -4.90 8.19
C GLU A 97 -6.32 -6.35 7.68
N TRP A 98 -6.30 -7.33 8.59
CA TRP A 98 -6.30 -8.75 8.25
C TRP A 98 -7.61 -9.24 7.60
N LEU A 99 -8.72 -8.51 7.79
CA LEU A 99 -10.04 -8.84 7.23
C LEU A 99 -10.15 -8.40 5.76
N GLY A 100 -9.32 -7.45 5.33
CA GLY A 100 -9.37 -6.86 3.99
C GLY A 100 -9.40 -7.88 2.84
N PRO A 101 -8.48 -8.87 2.78
CA PRO A 101 -8.49 -9.89 1.73
C PRO A 101 -9.79 -10.70 1.68
N SER A 102 -10.29 -11.20 2.81
CA SER A 102 -11.55 -11.96 2.87
C SER A 102 -12.75 -11.08 2.53
N ALA A 103 -12.82 -9.86 3.07
CA ALA A 103 -13.89 -8.92 2.74
C ALA A 103 -13.97 -8.67 1.23
N ARG A 104 -12.81 -8.51 0.56
CA ARG A 104 -12.76 -8.40 -0.90
C ARG A 104 -13.19 -9.68 -1.60
N MET A 105 -12.94 -10.86 -1.07
CA MET A 105 -13.43 -12.09 -1.71
C MET A 105 -14.96 -12.20 -1.68
N HIS A 106 -15.61 -11.73 -0.61
CA HIS A 106 -17.04 -11.93 -0.39
C HIS A 106 -17.94 -10.72 -0.70
N LEU A 107 -17.43 -9.49 -0.57
CA LEU A 107 -18.22 -8.26 -0.68
C LEU A 107 -17.71 -7.42 -1.85
N ALA A 108 -18.52 -7.29 -2.91
CA ALA A 108 -18.16 -6.53 -4.10
C ALA A 108 -17.87 -5.04 -3.81
N GLN A 109 -18.62 -4.45 -2.86
CA GLN A 109 -18.50 -3.04 -2.45
C GLN A 109 -17.09 -2.72 -1.92
N THR A 110 -16.43 -3.67 -1.25
CA THR A 110 -15.07 -3.49 -0.71
C THR A 110 -13.96 -3.53 -1.77
N ARG A 111 -14.32 -3.85 -3.03
CA ARG A 111 -13.40 -3.83 -4.18
C ARG A 111 -13.42 -2.51 -4.93
N SER A 112 -14.37 -1.61 -4.64
CA SER A 112 -14.38 -0.29 -5.26
C SER A 112 -13.14 0.49 -4.87
N TRP A 113 -12.70 1.41 -5.73
CA TRP A 113 -11.55 2.26 -5.42
C TRP A 113 -11.78 3.13 -4.20
N ASP A 114 -13.01 3.58 -3.97
CA ASP A 114 -13.39 4.39 -2.82
C ASP A 114 -13.38 3.59 -1.50
N SER A 115 -13.55 2.27 -1.56
CA SER A 115 -13.42 1.41 -0.38
C SER A 115 -11.99 0.94 -0.13
N LEU A 116 -11.27 0.64 -1.22
CA LEU A 116 -9.95 0.01 -1.16
C LEU A 116 -8.83 1.04 -0.98
N ALA A 117 -8.85 2.10 -1.78
CA ALA A 117 -7.71 2.98 -2.00
C ALA A 117 -8.09 4.45 -1.92
N TYR A 118 -8.97 4.78 -0.98
CA TYR A 118 -9.37 6.15 -0.72
C TYR A 118 -8.17 7.00 -0.27
N PRO A 119 -8.10 8.26 -0.70
CA PRO A 119 -7.05 9.17 -0.26
C PRO A 119 -7.25 9.57 1.21
N ASP A 120 -8.47 9.96 1.57
CA ASP A 120 -8.88 10.32 2.92
C ASP A 120 -10.39 10.09 3.14
N LEU A 121 -10.84 10.33 4.38
CA LEU A 121 -12.26 10.23 4.74
C LEU A 121 -13.10 11.46 4.37
N ARG A 122 -12.48 12.60 4.01
CA ARG A 122 -13.21 13.83 3.61
C ARG A 122 -13.96 13.66 2.30
N SER A 123 -13.56 12.67 1.52
CA SER A 123 -14.21 12.34 0.26
C SER A 123 -15.62 11.76 0.45
N PHE A 124 -16.00 11.38 1.68
CA PHE A 124 -17.21 10.60 1.92
C PHE A 124 -18.10 11.23 2.99
N PRO A 125 -19.23 11.86 2.61
CA PRO A 125 -20.19 12.34 3.59
C PRO A 125 -20.83 11.20 4.38
N ARG A 126 -20.89 10.01 3.78
CA ARG A 126 -21.37 8.77 4.40
C ARG A 126 -20.46 7.63 4.01
N PHE A 127 -20.17 6.76 4.97
CA PHE A 127 -19.41 5.54 4.71
C PHE A 127 -19.72 4.48 5.75
N TRP A 128 -19.40 3.25 5.40
CA TRP A 128 -19.53 2.10 6.27
C TRP A 128 -18.16 1.64 6.76
N LEU A 129 -18.09 1.26 8.03
CA LEU A 129 -16.89 0.70 8.63
C LEU A 129 -17.15 -0.76 9.01
N LEU A 130 -16.47 -1.68 8.35
CA LEU A 130 -16.51 -3.10 8.65
C LEU A 130 -15.35 -3.47 9.58
N THR A 131 -15.68 -4.10 10.71
CA THR A 131 -14.68 -4.60 11.66
C THR A 131 -15.03 -6.00 12.13
N HIS A 132 -14.05 -6.71 12.67
CA HIS A 132 -14.34 -7.84 13.55
C HIS A 132 -15.02 -7.35 14.85
N ALA A 133 -15.92 -8.14 15.43
CA ALA A 133 -16.76 -7.75 16.57
C ALA A 133 -15.95 -7.40 17.84
N ARG A 134 -14.77 -8.01 17.99
CA ARG A 134 -13.87 -7.80 19.14
C ARG A 134 -12.90 -6.64 18.96
N GLU A 135 -12.88 -6.03 17.79
CA GLU A 135 -11.96 -4.93 17.48
C GLU A 135 -12.58 -3.55 17.68
N ARG A 136 -11.72 -2.59 18.01
CA ARG A 136 -12.14 -1.19 18.12
C ARG A 136 -12.16 -0.57 16.72
N PRO A 137 -13.25 0.12 16.33
CA PRO A 137 -13.37 0.72 15.01
C PRO A 137 -12.29 1.77 14.70
N TRP A 138 -11.89 2.55 15.71
CA TRP A 138 -10.97 3.67 15.56
C TRP A 138 -9.60 3.39 16.17
N HIS A 139 -8.81 2.54 15.51
CA HIS A 139 -7.40 2.33 15.86
C HIS A 139 -6.51 3.49 15.36
N ALA A 140 -5.20 3.44 15.61
CA ALA A 140 -4.29 4.55 15.30
C ALA A 140 -4.30 4.91 13.80
N ALA A 141 -4.17 3.93 12.91
CA ALA A 141 -4.16 4.18 11.47
C ALA A 141 -5.49 4.77 10.97
N MET A 142 -6.64 4.23 11.38
CA MET A 142 -7.95 4.80 10.98
C MET A 142 -8.17 6.22 11.54
N ARG A 143 -7.64 6.53 12.74
CA ARG A 143 -7.67 7.90 13.27
C ARG A 143 -6.77 8.85 12.49
N ALA A 144 -5.66 8.36 11.93
CA ALA A 144 -4.80 9.18 11.08
C ALA A 144 -5.54 9.62 9.81
N GLU A 145 -6.44 8.80 9.26
CA GLU A 145 -7.27 9.15 8.09
C GLU A 145 -8.27 10.29 8.35
N LEU A 146 -8.58 10.58 9.62
CA LEU A 146 -9.41 11.73 9.99
C LEU A 146 -8.61 13.04 9.97
N GLU A 147 -7.31 12.96 10.22
CA GLU A 147 -6.43 14.11 10.47
C GLU A 147 -7.05 15.11 11.48
N GLU A 148 -7.49 16.27 10.99
CA GLU A 148 -8.09 17.38 11.74
C GLU A 148 -9.61 17.33 11.77
N LEU A 149 -10.24 16.39 11.05
CA LEU A 149 -11.69 16.27 11.07
C LEU A 149 -12.21 15.89 12.46
N PRO A 150 -13.40 16.39 12.84
CA PRO A 150 -14.11 15.81 13.96
C PRO A 150 -14.39 14.34 13.67
N ARG A 151 -14.53 13.56 14.75
CA ARG A 151 -14.96 12.17 14.62
C ARG A 151 -16.33 12.12 13.91
N PRO A 152 -16.50 11.22 12.93
CA PRO A 152 -17.77 11.02 12.26
C PRO A 152 -18.88 10.68 13.25
N GLU A 153 -20.09 11.16 12.95
CA GLU A 153 -21.30 10.82 13.68
C GLU A 153 -21.69 9.38 13.38
N LEU A 154 -21.82 8.57 14.43
CA LEU A 154 -22.26 7.19 14.31
C LEU A 154 -23.79 7.17 14.15
N LEU A 155 -24.26 6.71 13.00
CA LEU A 155 -25.69 6.61 12.70
C LEU A 155 -26.28 5.27 13.18
N ALA A 156 -25.59 4.17 12.89
CA ALA A 156 -26.07 2.82 13.19
C ALA A 156 -24.93 1.83 13.45
N ILE A 157 -25.26 0.77 14.19
CA ILE A 157 -24.39 -0.40 14.41
C ILE A 157 -25.19 -1.66 14.09
N HIS A 158 -24.64 -2.51 13.23
CA HIS A 158 -25.20 -3.80 12.86
C HIS A 158 -24.23 -4.89 13.30
N HIS A 159 -24.68 -5.74 14.23
CA HIS A 159 -23.93 -6.91 14.67
C HIS A 159 -24.36 -8.12 13.82
N ILE A 160 -23.41 -8.72 13.11
CA ILE A 160 -23.66 -9.81 12.14
C ILE A 160 -22.62 -10.89 12.42
N GLY A 161 -22.99 -11.89 13.23
CA GLY A 161 -22.05 -12.92 13.68
C GLY A 161 -20.85 -12.31 14.40
N GLU A 162 -19.64 -12.64 13.95
CA GLU A 162 -18.39 -12.06 14.45
C GLU A 162 -17.96 -10.78 13.70
N LEU A 163 -18.82 -10.25 12.82
CA LEU A 163 -18.63 -8.96 12.15
C LEU A 163 -19.46 -7.86 12.80
N THR A 164 -18.97 -6.63 12.73
CA THR A 164 -19.73 -5.44 13.07
C THR A 164 -19.58 -4.43 11.94
N LEU A 165 -20.73 -4.02 11.41
CA LEU A 165 -20.85 -3.01 10.38
C LEU A 165 -21.37 -1.72 11.04
N ARG A 166 -20.66 -0.61 10.88
CA ARG A 166 -21.02 0.68 11.47
C ARG A 166 -21.25 1.70 10.37
N GLU A 167 -22.34 2.43 10.48
CA GLU A 167 -22.70 3.48 9.55
C GLU A 167 -22.27 4.82 10.12
N TYR A 168 -21.53 5.60 9.33
CA TYR A 168 -21.04 6.91 9.73
C TYR A 168 -21.51 8.00 8.78
N HIS A 169 -21.82 9.16 9.37
CA HIS A 169 -21.95 10.43 8.67
C HIS A 169 -20.76 11.30 9.03
N GLN A 170 -20.17 11.98 8.05
CA GLN A 170 -19.24 13.07 8.30
C GLN A 170 -19.65 14.30 7.51
N ASP A 171 -19.66 15.46 8.19
CA ASP A 171 -19.93 16.73 7.54
C ASP A 171 -18.66 17.18 6.81
N VAL A 172 -18.57 16.75 5.55
CA VAL A 172 -17.45 17.01 4.64
C VAL A 172 -17.81 18.11 3.64
N GLY A 173 -16.80 18.80 3.12
CA GLY A 173 -17.01 19.77 2.05
C GLY A 173 -17.49 19.12 0.75
N VAL A 174 -18.07 19.92 -0.14
CA VAL A 174 -18.44 19.44 -1.48
C VAL A 174 -17.20 19.39 -2.35
N GLU A 175 -16.82 18.20 -2.82
CA GLU A 175 -15.73 18.05 -3.79
C GLU A 175 -16.06 18.78 -5.10
N ARG A 176 -15.14 19.63 -5.56
CA ARG A 176 -15.26 20.41 -6.80
C ARG A 176 -14.39 19.86 -7.92
N PHE A 177 -13.25 19.26 -7.57
CA PHE A 177 -12.39 18.56 -8.53
C PHE A 177 -11.51 17.52 -7.83
N SER A 178 -11.06 16.55 -8.62
CA SER A 178 -10.01 15.59 -8.26
C SER A 178 -8.85 15.66 -9.26
N LEU A 179 -7.61 15.62 -8.76
CA LEU A 179 -6.41 15.48 -9.58
C LEU A 179 -6.51 14.27 -10.50
N LEU A 180 -7.05 13.16 -10.02
CA LEU A 180 -7.07 11.89 -10.76
C LEU A 180 -7.91 11.96 -12.05
N ASP A 181 -8.86 12.89 -12.11
CA ASP A 181 -9.76 13.06 -13.25
C ASP A 181 -9.42 14.31 -14.10
N SER A 182 -8.51 15.17 -13.63
CA SER A 182 -8.32 16.51 -14.20
C SER A 182 -7.02 16.69 -15.00
N ILE A 183 -6.13 15.70 -15.07
CA ILE A 183 -4.82 15.87 -15.73
C ILE A 183 -4.98 16.01 -17.25
N ARG A 184 -4.53 17.16 -17.79
CA ARG A 184 -4.52 17.44 -19.24
C ARG A 184 -3.16 17.19 -19.85
N GLU A 185 -2.10 17.64 -19.19
CA GLU A 185 -0.74 17.55 -19.71
C GLU A 185 0.28 17.29 -18.59
N VAL A 186 1.34 16.56 -18.94
CA VAL A 186 2.50 16.34 -18.07
C VAL A 186 3.76 16.71 -18.86
N ARG A 187 4.65 17.49 -18.25
CA ARG A 187 5.90 17.96 -18.84
C ARG A 187 7.04 17.79 -17.85
N THR A 188 8.26 17.68 -18.36
CA THR A 188 9.49 17.83 -17.59
C THR A 188 10.36 18.91 -18.23
N ALA A 189 11.52 19.21 -17.63
CA ALA A 189 12.51 20.08 -18.25
C ALA A 189 12.96 19.61 -19.65
N ARG A 190 12.82 18.32 -19.99
CA ARG A 190 13.18 17.76 -21.31
C ARG A 190 12.03 17.79 -22.33
N GLY A 191 10.90 18.41 -21.97
CA GLY A 191 9.75 18.65 -22.85
C GLY A 191 8.49 17.93 -22.38
N ARG A 192 7.50 17.88 -23.27
CA ARG A 192 6.21 17.22 -23.03
C ARG A 192 6.37 15.70 -22.94
N CYS A 193 5.70 15.08 -21.97
CA CYS A 193 5.62 13.63 -21.86
C CYS A 193 4.58 13.08 -22.85
N THR A 194 4.85 11.90 -23.43
CA THR A 194 3.95 11.25 -24.38
C THR A 194 3.04 10.27 -23.67
N GLY A 195 1.74 10.32 -23.94
CA GLY A 195 0.76 9.43 -23.33
C GLY A 195 -0.56 10.13 -23.07
N SER A 196 -1.54 9.37 -22.59
CA SER A 196 -2.89 9.84 -22.24
C SER A 196 -3.56 8.79 -21.35
N HIS A 197 -4.76 9.08 -20.85
CA HIS A 197 -5.56 8.13 -20.06
C HIS A 197 -4.85 7.62 -18.79
N GLY A 198 -4.23 8.52 -18.04
CA GLY A 198 -3.60 8.17 -16.77
C GLY A 198 -2.20 7.58 -16.88
N GLN A 199 -1.57 7.57 -18.06
CA GLN A 199 -0.17 7.15 -18.21
C GLN A 199 0.59 8.09 -19.13
N TRP A 200 1.73 8.59 -18.66
CA TRP A 200 2.60 9.50 -19.38
C TRP A 200 4.05 9.02 -19.27
N ARG A 201 4.68 8.84 -20.43
CA ARG A 201 6.10 8.49 -20.55
C ARG A 201 6.90 9.75 -20.84
N CYS A 202 7.86 10.03 -19.97
CA CYS A 202 8.78 11.16 -20.09
C CYS A 202 10.15 10.63 -20.53
N LYS A 203 11.04 11.53 -20.97
CA LYS A 203 12.45 11.15 -21.23
C LYS A 203 13.22 10.81 -19.95
N ASP A 204 12.71 11.30 -18.83
CA ASP A 204 13.30 11.20 -17.49
C ASP A 204 12.60 10.16 -16.61
N GLY A 205 11.71 9.32 -17.16
CA GLY A 205 10.95 8.34 -16.39
C GLY A 205 9.48 8.28 -16.78
N ARG A 206 8.60 8.00 -15.81
CA ARG A 206 7.14 7.86 -16.02
C ARG A 206 6.32 8.56 -14.95
N VAL A 207 5.12 8.97 -15.35
CA VAL A 207 4.07 9.47 -14.47
C VAL A 207 2.80 8.69 -14.78
N ALA A 208 2.11 8.15 -13.78
CA ALA A 208 0.93 7.33 -14.00
C ALA A 208 -0.08 7.40 -12.85
N LEU A 209 -1.37 7.35 -13.18
CA LEU A 209 -2.45 7.06 -12.25
C LEU A 209 -2.44 5.56 -11.96
N GLN A 210 -2.05 5.18 -10.75
CA GLN A 210 -2.00 3.78 -10.33
C GLN A 210 -2.28 3.65 -8.84
N THR A 211 -2.42 2.40 -8.38
CA THR A 211 -2.47 2.09 -6.96
C THR A 211 -1.05 1.83 -6.47
N VAL A 212 -0.62 2.58 -5.47
CA VAL A 212 0.67 2.44 -4.80
C VAL A 212 0.43 2.05 -3.36
N GLU A 213 1.19 1.10 -2.82
CA GLU A 213 1.14 0.81 -1.39
C GLU A 213 1.90 1.90 -0.62
N VAL A 214 1.22 2.68 0.20
CA VAL A 214 1.82 3.66 1.10
C VAL A 214 1.37 3.35 2.52
N ASP A 215 2.31 3.23 3.46
CA ASP A 215 2.02 2.84 4.85
C ASP A 215 1.20 1.53 4.94
N TYR A 216 1.58 0.52 4.15
CA TYR A 216 0.89 -0.79 4.10
C TYR A 216 -0.58 -0.70 3.64
N ARG A 217 -0.96 0.40 2.99
CA ARG A 217 -2.31 0.63 2.48
C ARG A 217 -2.25 0.95 0.98
N PRO A 218 -3.11 0.35 0.15
CA PRO A 218 -3.21 0.76 -1.23
C PRO A 218 -3.77 2.20 -1.29
N ARG A 219 -3.12 3.07 -2.06
CA ARG A 219 -3.54 4.45 -2.34
C ARG A 219 -3.64 4.65 -3.83
N ARG A 220 -4.76 5.19 -4.30
CA ARG A 220 -4.91 5.56 -5.71
C ARG A 220 -4.42 7.00 -5.88
N CYS A 221 -3.39 7.19 -6.69
CA CYS A 221 -2.71 8.48 -6.78
C CYS A 221 -2.05 8.67 -8.14
N LEU A 222 -1.53 9.87 -8.36
CA LEU A 222 -0.54 10.16 -9.38
C LEU A 222 0.82 9.68 -8.87
N ALA A 223 1.27 8.53 -9.37
CA ALA A 223 2.62 8.04 -9.15
C ALA A 223 3.62 8.75 -10.08
N VAL A 224 4.68 9.28 -9.49
CA VAL A 224 5.75 10.01 -10.16
C VAL A 224 7.04 9.23 -9.95
N GLU A 225 7.58 8.69 -11.04
CA GLU A 225 8.77 7.84 -11.07
C GLU A 225 9.75 8.45 -12.08
N LEU A 226 10.44 9.50 -11.65
CA LEU A 226 11.36 10.28 -12.48
C LEU A 226 12.80 10.19 -11.94
N ASP A 227 13.77 10.52 -12.79
CA ASP A 227 15.18 10.64 -12.43
C ASP A 227 15.42 11.68 -11.31
N ASP A 228 16.56 11.57 -10.62
CA ASP A 228 16.99 12.45 -9.53
C ASP A 228 16.79 13.95 -9.82
N GLY A 229 16.05 14.62 -8.94
CA GLY A 229 15.85 16.07 -8.99
C GLY A 229 14.98 16.56 -10.15
N VAL A 230 14.44 15.66 -10.98
CA VAL A 230 13.51 16.01 -12.05
C VAL A 230 12.13 16.25 -11.47
N MET A 231 11.55 17.39 -11.83
CA MET A 231 10.18 17.76 -11.49
C MET A 231 9.25 17.51 -12.68
N ALA A 232 8.13 16.84 -12.45
CA ALA A 232 6.97 16.87 -13.33
C ALA A 232 6.22 18.19 -13.15
N GLU A 233 5.83 18.81 -14.26
CA GLU A 233 4.83 19.87 -14.31
C GLU A 233 3.55 19.26 -14.85
N VAL A 234 2.51 19.23 -14.02
CA VAL A 234 1.21 18.61 -14.29
C VAL A 234 0.18 19.72 -14.43
N GLU A 235 -0.35 19.88 -15.64
CA GLU A 235 -1.38 20.87 -15.94
C GLU A 235 -2.76 20.23 -15.84
N LEU A 236 -3.64 20.81 -15.02
CA LEU A 236 -5.03 20.37 -14.88
C LEU A 236 -5.97 21.24 -15.75
N GLY A 237 -5.48 22.40 -16.21
CA GLY A 237 -6.25 23.39 -16.97
C GLY A 237 -7.23 24.15 -16.07
N GLU A 238 -8.28 24.72 -16.67
CA GLU A 238 -9.34 25.38 -15.93
C GLU A 238 -10.21 24.38 -15.17
N VAL A 239 -10.23 24.50 -13.84
CA VAL A 239 -11.07 23.73 -12.91
C VAL A 239 -11.92 24.66 -12.06
N GLU A 240 -13.05 24.16 -11.55
CA GLU A 240 -13.84 24.87 -10.54
C GLU A 240 -13.25 24.57 -9.16
N LEU A 241 -12.73 25.60 -8.48
CA LEU A 241 -12.19 25.52 -7.13
C LEU A 241 -13.26 25.90 -6.11
N GLY A 242 -13.24 25.22 -4.96
CA GLY A 242 -13.92 25.67 -3.76
C GLY A 242 -13.02 26.57 -2.91
N ASP A 243 -13.27 26.62 -1.60
CA ASP A 243 -12.52 27.44 -0.65
C ASP A 243 -11.27 26.74 -0.07
N ARG A 244 -11.05 25.47 -0.40
CA ARG A 244 -9.91 24.68 0.04
C ARG A 244 -9.38 23.77 -1.05
N ILE A 245 -8.05 23.64 -1.15
CA ILE A 245 -7.39 22.50 -1.79
C ILE A 245 -6.70 21.67 -0.70
N ARG A 246 -6.86 20.35 -0.76
CA ARG A 246 -6.21 19.39 0.11
C ARG A 246 -5.61 18.25 -0.70
N GLY A 247 -4.68 17.53 -0.10
CA GLY A 247 -4.14 16.33 -0.71
C GLY A 247 -3.14 15.64 0.18
N HIS A 248 -2.54 14.60 -0.37
CA HIS A 248 -1.58 13.76 0.32
C HIS A 248 -0.40 13.45 -0.55
N VAL A 249 0.74 13.24 0.11
CA VAL A 249 1.97 12.78 -0.51
C VAL A 249 2.52 11.62 0.32
N GLY A 250 2.98 10.58 -0.36
CA GLY A 250 3.75 9.51 0.27
C GLY A 250 4.55 8.70 -0.72
N PHE A 251 5.27 7.71 -0.23
CA PHE A 251 6.21 6.92 -1.03
C PHE A 251 5.82 5.45 -1.04
N GLY A 252 5.94 4.82 -2.21
CA GLY A 252 5.61 3.41 -2.42
C GLY A 252 6.62 2.40 -1.89
N ASP A 253 7.89 2.78 -1.71
CA ASP A 253 8.92 1.87 -1.23
C ASP A 253 9.04 1.94 0.30
N PHE A 254 8.64 0.87 0.97
CA PHE A 254 8.87 0.70 2.41
C PHE A 254 10.35 0.76 2.78
N ASN A 255 11.25 0.22 1.93
CA ASN A 255 12.67 0.17 2.23
C ASN A 255 13.35 1.54 2.06
N ALA A 256 12.83 2.42 1.20
CA ALA A 256 13.26 3.80 1.12
C ALA A 256 13.11 4.48 2.50
N ARG A 257 11.97 4.27 3.18
CA ARG A 257 11.69 4.84 4.51
C ARG A 257 12.71 4.44 5.58
N LEU A 258 13.26 3.24 5.49
CA LEU A 258 14.30 2.77 6.42
C LEU A 258 15.65 3.47 6.18
N ARG A 259 15.85 4.04 5.00
CA ARG A 259 17.09 4.71 4.58
C ARG A 259 16.99 6.24 4.66
N ALA A 260 15.78 6.81 4.70
CA ALA A 260 15.52 8.26 4.79
C ALA A 260 16.12 9.05 3.60
N ASP A 261 16.01 8.49 2.39
CA ASP A 261 16.81 8.89 1.23
C ASP A 261 16.18 10.03 0.39
N PRO A 262 14.89 9.98 0.00
CA PRO A 262 14.28 11.04 -0.82
C PRO A 262 13.43 12.04 -0.02
N SER A 263 13.55 13.33 -0.38
CA SER A 263 12.53 14.33 -0.07
C SER A 263 11.67 14.60 -1.29
N ALA A 264 10.35 14.60 -1.13
CA ALA A 264 9.42 15.05 -2.15
C ALA A 264 9.24 16.56 -2.07
N ARG A 265 9.19 17.21 -3.24
CA ARG A 265 8.85 18.63 -3.36
C ARG A 265 7.54 18.74 -4.10
N LEU A 266 6.63 19.53 -3.56
CA LEU A 266 5.33 19.81 -4.14
C LEU A 266 5.14 21.32 -4.24
N GLU A 267 4.81 21.83 -5.42
CA GLU A 267 4.39 23.22 -5.62
C GLU A 267 3.02 23.24 -6.29
N LEU A 268 2.10 24.01 -5.72
CA LEU A 268 0.77 24.24 -6.28
C LEU A 268 0.72 25.61 -6.93
N MET A 269 0.18 25.67 -8.15
CA MET A 269 0.08 26.88 -8.95
C MET A 269 -1.39 27.16 -9.29
N ILE A 270 -1.85 28.39 -9.03
CA ILE A 270 -3.18 28.87 -9.41
C ILE A 270 -2.96 30.11 -10.29
N ASP A 271 -3.54 30.12 -11.49
CA ASP A 271 -3.43 31.19 -12.47
C ASP A 271 -1.96 31.59 -12.75
N GLY A 272 -1.09 30.58 -12.84
CA GLY A 272 0.35 30.73 -13.10
C GLY A 272 1.19 31.21 -11.90
N ALA A 273 0.58 31.48 -10.74
CA ALA A 273 1.30 31.87 -9.52
C ALA A 273 1.45 30.70 -8.55
N VAL A 274 2.65 30.50 -7.98
CA VAL A 274 2.87 29.51 -6.91
C VAL A 274 2.18 29.99 -5.63
N VAL A 275 1.14 29.26 -5.21
CA VAL A 275 0.35 29.58 -4.00
C VAL A 275 0.77 28.75 -2.80
N GLY A 276 1.37 27.57 -3.02
CA GLY A 276 1.82 26.68 -1.96
C GLY A 276 3.08 25.91 -2.34
N ARG A 277 3.95 25.66 -1.35
CA ARG A 277 5.15 24.84 -1.49
C ARG A 277 5.31 23.97 -0.24
N TRP A 278 5.47 22.68 -0.46
CA TRP A 278 5.69 21.70 0.60
C TRP A 278 6.92 20.85 0.30
N VAL A 279 7.52 20.34 1.37
CA VAL A 279 8.60 19.36 1.33
C VAL A 279 8.21 18.24 2.27
N PHE A 280 8.24 17.00 1.78
CA PHE A 280 7.92 15.82 2.57
C PHE A 280 9.12 14.88 2.61
N SER A 281 9.37 14.26 3.74
CA SER A 281 10.27 13.11 3.85
C SER A 281 9.49 11.80 3.76
N ASP A 282 10.19 10.75 3.35
CA ASP A 282 9.67 9.38 3.25
C ASP A 282 9.27 8.75 4.59
N ASP A 283 9.83 9.23 5.71
CA ASP A 283 9.45 8.80 7.06
C ASP A 283 8.05 9.27 7.50
N GLN A 284 7.48 10.28 6.84
CA GLN A 284 6.17 10.83 7.19
C GLN A 284 4.99 9.96 6.74
N GLY A 285 5.23 8.95 5.92
CA GLY A 285 4.19 8.05 5.43
C GLY A 285 3.23 8.75 4.46
N TRP A 286 1.92 8.66 4.71
CA TRP A 286 0.88 9.36 3.95
C TRP A 286 0.60 10.76 4.51
N ALA A 287 1.46 11.72 4.14
CA ALA A 287 1.46 13.06 4.71
C ALA A 287 0.44 13.98 4.03
N ALA A 288 -0.44 14.59 4.84
CA ALA A 288 -1.45 15.53 4.37
C ALA A 288 -0.88 16.94 4.15
N PHE A 289 -1.48 17.67 3.21
CA PHE A 289 -1.29 19.11 3.03
C PHE A 289 -2.61 19.79 2.66
N ALA A 290 -2.70 21.09 2.96
CA ALA A 290 -3.88 21.89 2.66
C ALA A 290 -3.54 23.35 2.45
N ILE A 291 -4.37 24.04 1.66
CA ILE A 291 -4.30 25.49 1.47
C ILE A 291 -5.70 26.06 1.22
N ALA A 292 -5.97 27.26 1.74
CA ALA A 292 -7.19 28.01 1.42
C ALA A 292 -7.11 28.55 -0.01
N THR A 293 -8.20 28.49 -0.75
CA THR A 293 -8.28 28.96 -2.14
C THR A 293 -9.43 29.94 -2.33
N PRO A 294 -9.31 30.89 -3.28
CA PRO A 294 -10.47 31.64 -3.74
C PRO A 294 -11.40 30.69 -4.51
N PRO A 295 -12.72 30.66 -4.21
CA PRO A 295 -13.68 29.93 -5.01
C PRO A 295 -13.83 30.53 -6.41
N GLY A 296 -14.01 29.70 -7.43
CA GLY A 296 -14.19 30.13 -8.81
C GLY A 296 -13.50 29.25 -9.83
N ARG A 297 -13.50 29.67 -11.10
CA ARG A 297 -12.76 28.97 -12.17
C ARG A 297 -11.34 29.52 -12.23
N HIS A 298 -10.37 28.62 -12.15
CA HIS A 298 -8.96 28.95 -12.13
C HIS A 298 -8.15 27.96 -12.97
N GLU A 299 -7.04 28.42 -13.55
CA GLU A 299 -6.05 27.52 -14.12
C GLU A 299 -5.23 26.89 -13.00
N LEU A 300 -5.28 25.57 -12.89
CA LEU A 300 -4.58 24.82 -11.85
C LEU A 300 -3.41 24.02 -12.43
N GLY A 301 -2.28 24.07 -11.75
CA GLY A 301 -1.12 23.26 -12.07
C GLY A 301 -0.38 22.79 -10.82
N LEU A 302 0.36 21.71 -10.97
CA LEU A 302 1.16 21.09 -9.92
C LEU A 302 2.59 20.89 -10.41
N ARG A 303 3.59 21.18 -9.58
CA ARG A 303 4.97 20.72 -9.78
C ARG A 303 5.32 19.73 -8.70
N VAL A 304 5.83 18.57 -9.10
CA VAL A 304 6.09 17.47 -8.18
C VAL A 304 7.32 16.69 -8.60
N GLY A 305 8.16 16.30 -7.64
CA GLY A 305 9.34 15.46 -7.89
C GLY A 305 10.06 15.13 -6.60
N THR A 306 11.09 14.29 -6.70
CA THR A 306 11.93 13.89 -5.57
C THR A 306 13.32 14.48 -5.69
N SER A 307 14.01 14.68 -4.55
CA SER A 307 15.40 15.14 -4.55
C SER A 307 16.38 14.09 -5.07
N VAL A 308 16.07 12.81 -4.80
CA VAL A 308 16.85 11.63 -5.17
C VAL A 308 15.85 10.52 -5.49
N ALA A 309 16.15 9.69 -6.49
CA ALA A 309 15.38 8.54 -6.96
C ALA A 309 16.39 7.41 -7.30
N GLY A 310 16.68 6.56 -6.33
CA GLY A 310 17.62 5.46 -6.53
C GLY A 310 18.07 4.82 -5.23
N THR A 311 19.08 3.97 -5.34
CA THR A 311 19.59 3.23 -4.19
C THR A 311 21.07 3.49 -3.97
N TRP A 312 21.43 3.76 -2.72
CA TRP A 312 22.84 3.79 -2.31
C TRP A 312 23.38 2.36 -2.21
N GLN A 313 24.29 2.03 -3.12
CA GLN A 313 25.06 0.79 -3.11
C GLN A 313 26.48 1.04 -2.62
N ARG A 314 27.24 -0.05 -2.39
CA ARG A 314 28.67 0.05 -2.04
C ARG A 314 29.50 0.75 -3.13
N SER A 315 29.05 0.68 -4.39
CA SER A 315 29.67 1.32 -5.56
C SER A 315 29.29 2.81 -5.72
N GLY A 316 28.35 3.32 -4.92
CA GLY A 316 27.80 4.67 -5.02
C GLY A 316 26.29 4.67 -5.22
N HIS A 317 25.75 5.84 -5.58
CA HIS A 317 24.34 5.99 -5.92
C HIS A 317 24.05 5.41 -7.31
N GLU A 318 23.11 4.47 -7.37
CA GLU A 318 22.57 3.97 -8.63
C GLU A 318 21.16 4.53 -8.81
N PRO A 319 20.95 5.46 -9.76
CA PRO A 319 19.64 6.00 -10.07
C PRO A 319 18.69 4.86 -10.47
N SER A 320 17.58 4.78 -9.76
CA SER A 320 16.55 3.76 -9.98
C SER A 320 15.22 4.36 -9.51
N PRO A 321 14.28 4.64 -10.42
CA PRO A 321 12.99 5.22 -10.07
C PRO A 321 12.03 4.16 -9.48
N THR A 322 12.55 3.27 -8.62
CA THR A 322 11.73 2.30 -7.88
C THR A 322 10.85 2.98 -6.84
N ASP A 323 11.26 4.17 -6.39
CA ASP A 323 10.53 4.94 -5.39
C ASP A 323 9.41 5.71 -6.08
N SER A 324 8.22 5.09 -6.07
CA SER A 324 7.02 5.73 -6.60
C SER A 324 6.55 6.81 -5.64
N LEU A 325 6.77 8.08 -5.97
CA LEU A 325 6.17 9.20 -5.26
C LEU A 325 4.67 9.25 -5.61
N CYS A 326 3.82 9.04 -4.61
CA CYS A 326 2.38 8.97 -4.74
C CYS A 326 1.77 10.30 -4.30
N VAL A 327 1.11 11.02 -5.20
CA VAL A 327 0.45 12.30 -4.92
C VAL A 327 -1.03 12.25 -5.24
N GLU A 328 -1.84 12.74 -4.31
CA GLU A 328 -3.27 12.92 -4.47
C GLU A 328 -3.65 14.35 -4.08
N LEU A 329 -4.64 14.93 -4.76
CA LEU A 329 -5.07 16.31 -4.53
C LEU A 329 -6.52 16.51 -4.98
N ARG A 330 -7.31 17.23 -4.17
CA ARG A 330 -8.72 17.57 -4.42
C ARG A 330 -9.05 18.99 -3.99
N GLY A 331 -10.10 19.55 -4.58
CA GLY A 331 -10.68 20.82 -4.16
C GLY A 331 -12.03 20.62 -3.48
N PHE A 332 -12.28 21.36 -2.41
CA PHE A 332 -13.50 21.28 -1.62
C PHE A 332 -14.10 22.66 -1.36
N ASP A 333 -15.42 22.69 -1.21
CA ASP A 333 -16.18 23.77 -0.61
C ASP A 333 -16.54 23.40 0.83
N GLU A 334 -15.74 23.85 1.80
CA GLU A 334 -15.84 23.57 3.24
C GLU A 334 -16.63 24.65 4.01
N GLY A 335 -17.09 25.71 3.33
CA GLY A 335 -17.93 26.75 3.91
C GLY A 335 -17.22 27.66 4.90
N GLY A 336 -15.93 27.94 4.72
CA GLY A 336 -15.15 28.88 5.52
C GLY A 336 -14.89 28.43 6.97
N ARG A 337 -15.13 27.16 7.29
CA ARG A 337 -14.81 26.63 8.62
C ARG A 337 -13.29 26.67 8.81
N GLN A 338 -12.85 27.43 9.81
CA GLN A 338 -11.46 27.33 10.27
C GLN A 338 -11.27 25.96 10.94
N PRO A 339 -10.12 25.30 10.71
CA PRO A 339 -9.80 24.00 11.30
C PRO A 339 -9.81 24.03 12.84
#